data_AF-I1W1S7-F1
#
_entry.id   AF-I1W1S7-F1
#
_cell.length_a   1.000
_cell.length_b   1.000
_cell.length_c   1.000
_cell.angle_alpha   90.00
_cell.angle_beta   90.00
_cell.angle_gamma   90.00
#
_symmetry.space_group_name_H-M   'P 1'
#
loop_
_entity.id
_entity.type
_entity.pdbx_description
1 polymer ?
#
loop_
_entity_poly.entity_id
_entity_poly.type
_entity_poly.pdbx_seq_one_letter_code
_entity_poly.pdbx_strand_id
1 'polypeptide(L)'
;EGSSMLVTTIAWDQSLSWTFGKALHALQATMRQVSSGVVKLRKEVPKTSILSSNNVPSKKLWDFGVNRALQMINKDDSPLTKVVLARSSIIRTSPDIDPLTWLASLQVEGKNAYQFCLQPPDAPS
;
A
#
# COMPACT_ATOMS: atom_id res chain seq x y z
N GLU A 1 -19.70 -17.26 8.35
CA GLU A 1 -19.52 -16.61 7.03
C GLU A 1 -18.73 -15.34 7.21
N GLY A 2 -17.75 -15.08 6.34
CA GLY A 2 -16.81 -13.98 6.47
C GLY A 2 -15.65 -14.20 5.51
N SER A 3 -15.96 -14.20 4.21
CA SER A 3 -14.94 -14.30 3.16
C SER A 3 -14.30 -12.94 2.96
N SER A 4 -12.97 -12.84 3.12
CA SER A 4 -12.20 -11.67 2.70
C SER A 4 -12.41 -11.44 1.21
N MET A 5 -12.88 -10.25 0.83
CA MET A 5 -13.12 -9.88 -0.57
C MET A 5 -11.89 -9.18 -1.13
N LEU A 6 -11.20 -9.82 -2.08
CA LEU A 6 -10.11 -9.20 -2.82
C LEU A 6 -10.71 -8.37 -3.96
N VAL A 7 -10.53 -7.05 -3.90
CA VAL A 7 -10.91 -6.13 -4.96
C VAL A 7 -9.65 -5.72 -5.70
N THR A 8 -9.69 -5.72 -7.02
CA THR A 8 -8.53 -5.42 -7.84
C THR A 8 -8.97 -4.60 -9.04
N THR A 9 -8.14 -3.64 -9.42
CA THR A 9 -8.38 -2.73 -10.52
C THR A 9 -7.48 -3.12 -11.67
N ILE A 10 -8.06 -3.30 -12.85
CA ILE A 10 -7.32 -3.52 -14.09
C ILE A 10 -7.24 -2.23 -14.89
N ALA A 11 -6.06 -1.92 -15.39
CA ALA A 11 -5.84 -0.87 -16.37
C ALA A 11 -5.39 -1.52 -17.69
N TRP A 12 -5.90 -1.00 -18.81
CA TRP A 12 -5.50 -1.38 -20.15
C TRP A 12 -5.29 -0.13 -21.01
N ASP A 13 -4.33 -0.18 -21.91
CA ASP A 13 -4.04 0.90 -22.85
C ASP A 13 -3.57 0.31 -24.19
N GLN A 14 -4.40 0.51 -25.23
CA GLN A 14 -4.08 0.04 -26.57
C GLN A 14 -2.87 0.77 -27.18
N SER A 15 -2.64 2.03 -26.80
CA SER A 15 -1.50 2.81 -27.27
C SER A 15 -0.17 2.28 -26.74
N LEU A 16 -0.19 1.62 -25.59
CA LEU A 16 0.96 0.96 -24.95
C LEU A 16 1.02 -0.54 -25.25
N SER A 17 0.29 -1.04 -26.25
CA SER A 17 0.20 -2.48 -26.57
C SER A 17 -0.28 -3.37 -25.41
N TRP A 18 -0.91 -2.76 -24.39
CA TRP A 18 -1.44 -3.41 -23.20
C TRP A 18 -2.96 -3.59 -23.34
N THR A 19 -3.36 -4.64 -24.04
CA THR A 19 -4.79 -4.90 -24.35
C THR A 19 -5.57 -5.32 -23.10
N PHE A 20 -6.89 -5.11 -23.12
CA PHE A 20 -7.79 -5.58 -22.06
C PHE A 20 -7.61 -7.09 -21.77
N GLY A 21 -7.44 -7.91 -22.82
CA GLY A 21 -7.19 -9.35 -22.66
C GLY A 21 -5.89 -9.64 -21.92
N LYS A 22 -4.80 -8.92 -22.23
CA LYS A 22 -3.53 -9.04 -21.49
C LYS A 22 -3.69 -8.62 -20.03
N ALA A 23 -4.37 -7.50 -19.77
CA ALA A 23 -4.66 -7.02 -18.43
C ALA A 23 -5.48 -8.03 -17.62
N LEU A 24 -6.50 -8.64 -18.23
CA LEU A 24 -7.35 -9.64 -17.60
C LEU A 24 -6.60 -10.96 -17.32
N HIS A 25 -5.75 -11.41 -18.25
CA HIS A 25 -4.92 -12.60 -18.01
C HIS A 25 -3.89 -12.37 -16.91
N ALA A 26 -3.24 -11.20 -16.89
CA ALA A 26 -2.34 -10.81 -15.81
C ALA A 26 -3.10 -10.79 -14.48
N LEU A 27 -4.30 -10.21 -14.44
CA LEU A 27 -5.17 -10.21 -13.26
C LEU A 27 -5.48 -11.64 -12.78
N GLN A 28 -5.93 -12.51 -13.67
CA GLN A 28 -6.25 -13.89 -13.33
C GLN A 28 -5.03 -14.63 -12.79
N ALA A 29 -3.84 -14.41 -13.36
CA ALA A 29 -2.60 -14.99 -12.87
C ALA A 29 -2.29 -14.49 -11.44
N THR A 30 -2.38 -13.18 -11.20
CA THR A 30 -2.18 -12.58 -9.87
C THR A 30 -3.21 -13.10 -8.86
N MET A 31 -4.49 -13.19 -9.21
CA MET A 31 -5.54 -13.73 -8.33
C MET A 31 -5.28 -15.20 -7.98
N ARG A 32 -4.82 -16.02 -8.94
CA ARG A 32 -4.40 -17.41 -8.69
C ARG A 32 -3.20 -17.48 -7.75
N GLN A 33 -2.21 -16.60 -7.92
CA GLN A 33 -1.04 -16.55 -7.04
C GLN A 33 -1.40 -16.13 -5.61
N VAL A 34 -2.24 -15.10 -5.44
CA VAL A 34 -2.67 -14.63 -4.12
C VAL A 34 -3.53 -15.69 -3.43
N SER A 35 -4.52 -16.27 -4.12
CA SER A 35 -5.39 -17.32 -3.54
C SER A 35 -4.66 -18.62 -3.20
N SER A 36 -3.71 -19.06 -4.04
CA SER A 36 -2.88 -20.25 -3.74
C SER A 36 -1.80 -19.96 -2.70
N GLY A 37 -1.30 -18.72 -2.66
CA GLY A 37 -0.30 -18.23 -1.72
C GLY A 37 -0.83 -18.14 -0.29
N VAL A 38 -2.08 -17.72 -0.06
CA VAL A 38 -2.66 -17.61 1.30
C VAL A 38 -2.58 -18.92 2.09
N VAL A 39 -2.70 -20.08 1.41
CA VAL A 39 -2.60 -21.40 2.06
C VAL A 39 -1.15 -21.78 2.38
N LYS A 40 -0.18 -21.36 1.55
CA LYS A 40 1.27 -21.63 1.75
C LYS A 40 1.97 -20.60 2.64
N LEU A 41 1.62 -19.33 2.55
CA LEU A 41 2.21 -18.20 3.27
C LEU A 41 1.92 -18.19 4.77
N ARG A 42 0.88 -18.90 5.22
CA ARG A 42 0.70 -19.18 6.65
C ARG A 42 1.90 -19.93 7.27
N LYS A 43 2.76 -20.57 6.46
CA LYS A 43 3.92 -21.32 6.97
C LYS A 43 5.25 -20.57 6.91
N GLU A 44 5.40 -19.53 6.11
CA GLU A 44 6.70 -18.87 5.92
C GLU A 44 6.52 -17.35 5.80
N VAL A 45 6.71 -16.64 6.91
CA VAL A 45 6.95 -15.19 6.88
C VAL A 45 8.36 -14.98 6.33
N PRO A 46 8.55 -14.23 5.24
CA PRO A 46 9.87 -13.95 4.71
C PRO A 46 10.75 -13.33 5.79
N LYS A 47 11.93 -13.92 6.06
CA LYS A 47 12.92 -13.34 6.98
C LYS A 47 13.58 -12.13 6.31
N THR A 48 12.93 -10.99 6.37
CA THR A 48 13.48 -9.71 5.87
C THR A 48 14.23 -9.00 6.97
N SER A 49 15.45 -8.54 6.67
CA SER A 49 16.19 -7.64 7.56
C SER A 49 15.90 -6.18 7.19
N ILE A 50 15.69 -5.31 8.18
CA ILE A 50 15.52 -3.87 7.94
C ILE A 50 16.92 -3.25 7.85
N LEU A 51 17.25 -2.71 6.68
CA LEU A 51 18.51 -1.99 6.44
C LEU A 51 18.45 -0.56 6.95
N SER A 52 17.32 0.11 6.74
CA SER A 52 17.11 1.48 7.23
C SER A 52 15.62 1.80 7.38
N SER A 53 15.32 2.76 8.24
CA SER A 53 13.98 3.29 8.45
C SER A 53 14.06 4.79 8.67
N ASN A 54 13.37 5.56 7.84
CA ASN A 54 13.35 7.01 7.90
C ASN A 54 11.90 7.52 7.88
N ASN A 55 11.64 8.60 8.60
CA ASN A 55 10.34 9.28 8.58
C ASN A 55 10.45 10.60 7.81
N VAL A 56 9.52 10.86 6.90
CA VAL A 56 9.42 12.10 6.13
C VAL A 56 8.00 12.67 6.28
N PRO A 57 7.81 13.83 6.93
CA PRO A 57 8.82 14.60 7.65
C PRO A 57 9.38 13.87 8.88
N SER A 58 10.57 14.29 9.34
CA SER A 58 11.15 13.84 10.61
C SER A 58 10.26 14.26 11.79
N LYS A 59 10.42 13.64 12.96
CA LYS A 59 9.63 13.98 14.16
C LYS A 59 9.64 15.48 14.47
N LYS A 60 10.81 16.12 14.47
CA LYS A 60 10.95 17.56 14.74
C LYS A 60 10.16 18.41 13.74
N LEU A 61 10.23 18.05 12.45
CA LEU A 61 9.50 18.77 11.39
C LEU A 61 7.99 18.49 11.44
N TRP A 62 7.60 17.27 11.82
CA TRP A 62 6.22 16.89 12.06
C TRP A 62 5.61 17.72 13.20
N ASP A 63 6.27 17.78 14.36
CA ASP A 63 5.81 18.54 15.52
C ASP A 63 5.67 20.04 15.18
N PHE A 64 6.64 20.58 14.44
CA PHE A 64 6.56 21.95 13.92
C PHE A 64 5.35 22.15 12.99
N GLY A 65 5.12 21.25 12.04
CA GLY A 65 4.01 21.32 11.10
C GLY A 65 2.65 21.24 11.79
N VAL A 66 2.50 20.35 12.78
CA VAL A 66 1.28 20.22 13.59
C VAL A 66 1.01 21.49 14.40
N ASN A 67 2.01 22.01 15.11
CA ASN A 67 1.85 23.23 15.90
C ASN A 67 1.49 24.44 15.03
N ARG A 68 2.11 24.55 13.85
CA ARG A 68 1.77 25.59 12.88
C ARG A 68 0.33 25.46 12.37
N ALA A 69 -0.12 24.24 12.06
CA ALA A 69 -1.50 24.00 11.65
C ALA A 69 -2.50 24.40 12.75
N LEU A 70 -2.24 24.02 14.00
CA LEU A 70 -3.07 24.40 15.15
C LEU A 70 -3.12 25.92 15.35
N GLN A 71 -1.98 26.60 15.24
CA GLN A 71 -1.93 28.06 15.30
C GLN A 71 -2.78 28.70 14.19
N MET A 72 -2.77 28.15 12.97
CA MET A 72 -3.57 28.67 11.87
C MET A 72 -5.07 28.44 12.07
N ILE A 73 -5.45 27.30 12.64
CA ILE A 73 -6.85 26.98 12.94
C ILE A 73 -7.38 27.87 14.08
N ASN A 74 -6.57 28.12 15.11
CA ASN A 74 -6.97 28.87 16.30
C ASN A 74 -6.86 30.39 16.17
N LYS A 75 -6.56 30.93 14.98
CA LYS A 75 -6.61 32.37 14.74
C LYS A 75 -8.06 32.85 14.71
N ASP A 76 -8.31 34.03 15.27
CA ASP A 76 -9.59 34.71 15.15
C ASP A 76 -9.98 34.83 13.66
N ASP A 77 -11.23 34.51 13.35
CA ASP A 77 -11.79 34.50 11.99
C ASP A 77 -11.07 33.60 10.97
N SER A 78 -10.37 32.56 11.44
CA SER A 78 -9.72 31.62 10.52
C SER A 78 -10.74 30.84 9.68
N PRO A 79 -10.64 30.85 8.34
CA PRO A 79 -11.47 30.01 7.49
C PRO A 79 -11.05 28.53 7.54
N LEU A 80 -9.89 28.22 8.13
CA LEU A 80 -9.35 26.87 8.22
C LEU A 80 -9.82 26.20 9.52
N THR A 81 -10.80 25.30 9.41
CA THR A 81 -11.39 24.61 10.57
C THR A 81 -10.76 23.23 10.83
N LYS A 82 -10.21 22.58 9.80
CA LYS A 82 -9.56 21.27 9.90
C LYS A 82 -8.53 21.09 8.79
N VAL A 83 -7.45 20.39 9.11
CA VAL A 83 -6.46 19.93 8.12
C VAL A 83 -6.10 18.47 8.40
N VAL A 84 -5.76 17.73 7.34
CA VAL A 84 -5.19 16.39 7.42
C VAL A 84 -3.72 16.49 7.01
N LEU A 85 -2.83 16.11 7.92
CA LEU A 85 -1.39 16.02 7.66
C LEU A 85 -1.01 14.55 7.54
N ALA A 86 -0.06 14.23 6.68
CA ALA A 86 0.44 12.88 6.48
C ALA A 86 1.95 12.81 6.74
N ARG A 87 2.40 11.65 7.25
CA ARG A 87 3.82 11.32 7.44
C ARG A 87 4.11 9.99 6.77
N SER A 88 5.19 9.94 5.99
CA SER A 88 5.67 8.74 5.33
C SER A 88 6.76 8.08 6.15
N SER A 89 6.67 6.76 6.31
CA SER A 89 7.75 5.91 6.85
C SER A 89 8.36 5.14 5.68
N ILE A 90 9.61 5.44 5.36
CA ILE A 90 10.37 4.79 4.30
C ILE A 90 11.23 3.71 4.93
N ILE A 91 10.89 2.45 4.66
CA ILE A 91 11.59 1.27 5.16
C ILE A 91 12.32 0.62 3.99
N ARG A 92 13.61 0.36 4.15
CA ARG A 92 14.40 -0.42 3.19
C ARG A 92 14.75 -1.76 3.81
N THR A 93 14.52 -2.83 3.08
CA THR A 93 14.79 -4.20 3.52
C THR A 93 15.85 -4.88 2.65
N SER A 94 16.41 -5.98 3.16
CA SER A 94 17.15 -6.96 2.36
C SER A 94 16.65 -8.37 2.74
N PRO A 95 16.13 -9.15 1.78
CA PRO A 95 15.89 -8.81 0.37
C PRO A 95 14.74 -7.80 0.15
N ASP A 96 14.50 -7.42 -1.11
CA ASP A 96 13.31 -6.64 -1.50
C ASP A 96 12.02 -7.41 -1.18
N ILE A 97 10.95 -6.67 -0.91
CA ILE A 97 9.64 -7.22 -0.55
C ILE A 97 8.83 -7.46 -1.82
N ASP A 98 8.42 -8.72 -2.05
CA ASP A 98 7.38 -9.03 -3.03
C ASP A 98 6.02 -8.46 -2.57
N PRO A 99 5.43 -7.50 -3.32
CA PRO A 99 4.16 -6.87 -2.96
C PRO A 99 3.00 -7.88 -2.80
N LEU A 100 3.01 -8.98 -3.55
CA LEU A 100 1.94 -9.99 -3.48
C LEU A 100 2.05 -10.83 -2.22
N THR A 101 3.27 -11.24 -1.86
CA THR A 101 3.54 -11.92 -0.58
C THR A 101 3.13 -11.04 0.61
N TRP A 102 3.41 -9.73 0.55
CA TRP A 102 3.01 -8.79 1.60
C TRP A 102 1.48 -8.58 1.67
N LEU A 103 0.80 -8.48 0.52
CA LEU A 103 -0.66 -8.37 0.52
C LEU A 103 -1.34 -9.59 1.15
N ALA A 104 -0.82 -10.79 0.87
CA ALA A 104 -1.36 -12.03 1.41
C ALA A 104 -1.16 -12.17 2.93
N SER A 105 -0.10 -11.59 3.51
CA SER A 105 0.02 -11.55 4.99
C SER A 105 -1.02 -10.61 5.61
N LEU A 106 -1.30 -9.47 4.98
CA LEU A 106 -2.33 -8.52 5.43
C LEU A 106 -3.76 -9.09 5.36
N GLN A 107 -4.01 -10.10 4.53
CA GLN A 107 -5.32 -10.77 4.48
C GLN A 107 -5.74 -11.44 5.78
N VAL A 108 -4.77 -11.89 6.57
CA VAL A 108 -5.02 -12.52 7.86
C VAL A 108 -5.34 -11.48 8.93
N GLU A 109 -4.77 -10.28 8.81
CA GLU A 109 -4.88 -9.20 9.81
C GLU A 109 -6.07 -8.26 9.55
N GLY A 110 -6.40 -8.01 8.27
CA GLY A 110 -7.37 -7.02 7.84
C GLY A 110 -8.82 -7.51 7.79
N LYS A 111 -9.40 -7.93 8.92
CA LYS A 111 -10.83 -8.27 8.99
C LYS A 111 -11.67 -7.03 8.62
N ASN A 112 -12.49 -7.13 7.57
CA ASN A 112 -13.36 -6.06 7.05
C ASN A 112 -12.63 -4.85 6.42
N ALA A 113 -11.40 -5.01 5.93
CA ALA A 113 -10.69 -3.96 5.19
C ALA A 113 -10.78 -4.19 3.67
N TYR A 114 -10.89 -3.11 2.90
CA TYR A 114 -10.64 -3.15 1.46
C TYR A 114 -9.15 -3.35 1.23
N GLN A 115 -8.82 -4.26 0.31
CA GLN A 115 -7.44 -4.58 -0.05
C GLN A 115 -7.25 -4.42 -1.53
N PHE A 116 -6.17 -3.74 -1.91
CA PHE A 116 -5.80 -3.49 -3.29
C PHE A 116 -4.29 -3.57 -3.45
N CYS A 117 -3.83 -4.04 -4.60
CA CYS A 117 -2.45 -3.95 -5.05
C CYS A 117 -2.48 -3.40 -6.46
N LEU A 118 -1.74 -2.31 -6.68
CA LEU A 118 -1.59 -1.66 -7.97
C LEU A 118 -0.13 -1.84 -8.38
N GLN A 119 0.11 -2.67 -9.39
CA GLN A 119 1.42 -2.86 -9.99
C GLN A 119 1.34 -2.32 -11.43
N PRO A 120 1.83 -1.09 -11.67
CA PRO A 120 1.89 -0.54 -13.02
C PRO A 120 2.67 -1.47 -13.95
N PRO A 121 2.33 -1.52 -15.25
CA PRO A 121 3.21 -2.14 -16.25
C PRO A 121 4.61 -1.53 -16.13
N ASP A 122 5.64 -2.38 -16.21
CA ASP A 122 7.07 -2.01 -16.10
C ASP A 122 7.56 -1.49 -14.73
N ALA A 123 6.74 -1.59 -13.67
CA ALA A 123 7.24 -1.34 -12.32
C ALA A 123 8.28 -2.41 -11.92
N PRO A 124 9.40 -2.03 -11.27
CA PRO A 124 10.39 -3.00 -10.79
C PRO A 124 9.71 -4.03 -9.89
N SER A 125 9.94 -5.31 -10.22
CA SER A 125 9.48 -6.48 -9.48
C SER A 125 10.36 -6.77 -8.28
#